data_AF-A0A4R2M5Q1-F1
#
_entry.id   AF-A0A4R2M5Q1-F1
#
_cell.length_a   1.000
_cell.length_b   1.000
_cell.length_c   1.000
_cell.angle_alpha   90.00
_cell.angle_beta   90.00
_cell.angle_gamma   90.00
#
_symmetry.space_group_name_H-M   'P 1'
#
loop_
_entity.id
_entity.type
_entity.pdbx_description
1 polymer ?
#
loop_
_entity_poly.entity_id
_entity_poly.type
_entity_poly.pdbx_seq_one_letter_code
_entity_poly.pdbx_strand_id
1 'polypeptide(L)'
;MRSVVRSWLPIASLASLFAPLAFVSSSAVAAPPDARTWLTRIHTAAYERNYQGTLVVSANGVVSSSRIAHFAVGDQSYERVEALDGRQQRVYRVNDSVHTVWPQAGVAIVENRPAASRLPGSRRSVDPRALDFYDARLEGVERVAGRDAQVLLLQPRDGWRYAQRLWADKATGLMLRADIVGPNRTVLESTAFSAVELGVRPQPESVTQPLRKLEGYRVVRAQQSPTELEAEGWQLEHPVTGFRLVGAVKRPLEAAAKDEVLQAVFTDGLTHVSIFVEPLEARRDYADLAGQVGATGTLRQRRGLHWITVMGDVPPLTLKAFAEALQRRR
;
A
#
# COMPACT_ATOMS: atom_id res chain seq x y z
N MET A 1 -32.90 -60.16 -9.39
CA MET A 1 -32.24 -59.93 -10.70
C MET A 1 -31.52 -58.60 -10.59
N ARG A 2 -30.19 -58.42 -10.60
CA ARG A 2 -29.00 -59.20 -10.96
C ARG A 2 -27.99 -59.07 -9.80
N SER A 3 -27.57 -60.17 -9.16
CA SER A 3 -26.27 -60.86 -9.33
C SER A 3 -25.08 -60.10 -8.70
N VAL A 4 -24.14 -60.65 -7.93
CA VAL A 4 -23.85 -62.04 -7.50
C VAL A 4 -22.63 -61.96 -6.53
N VAL A 5 -22.60 -62.84 -5.52
CA VAL A 5 -21.41 -63.45 -4.85
C VAL A 5 -20.51 -62.53 -4.00
N ARG A 6 -20.50 -62.70 -2.66
CA ARG A 6 -19.60 -63.59 -1.84
C ARG A 6 -18.12 -63.16 -1.97
N SER A 7 -17.30 -63.00 -0.94
CA SER A 7 -17.05 -63.93 0.17
C SER A 7 -15.97 -63.38 1.14
N TRP A 8 -16.14 -63.70 2.43
CA TRP A 8 -15.14 -64.16 3.42
C TRP A 8 -14.31 -63.16 4.26
N LEU A 9 -14.47 -63.33 5.57
CA LEU A 9 -13.66 -62.92 6.74
C LEU A 9 -12.16 -63.32 6.58
N PRO A 10 -11.17 -62.66 7.25
CA PRO A 10 -11.08 -62.66 8.72
C PRO A 10 -10.44 -61.43 9.41
N ILE A 11 -10.58 -61.46 10.73
CA ILE A 11 -9.93 -60.65 11.77
C ILE A 11 -8.41 -60.75 11.66
N ALA A 12 -7.71 -59.61 11.68
CA ALA A 12 -6.29 -59.54 12.02
C ALA A 12 -5.98 -58.20 12.70
N SER A 13 -5.40 -58.34 13.88
CA SER A 13 -4.87 -57.30 14.77
C SER A 13 -3.98 -56.30 14.05
N LEU A 14 -4.22 -55.00 14.24
CA LEU A 14 -3.25 -53.96 13.91
C LEU A 14 -2.76 -53.31 15.20
N ALA A 15 -1.55 -53.74 15.55
CA ALA A 15 -0.72 -53.17 16.59
C ALA A 15 -0.57 -51.65 16.38
N SER A 16 -0.67 -50.93 17.48
CA SER A 16 -0.33 -49.52 17.60
C SER A 16 1.10 -49.27 17.11
N LEU A 17 1.22 -48.59 15.97
CA LEU A 17 2.42 -47.85 15.60
C LEU A 17 2.13 -46.37 15.83
N PHE A 18 2.53 -45.89 17.00
CA PHE A 18 2.75 -44.46 17.24
C PHE A 18 3.86 -44.02 16.26
N ALA A 19 3.47 -43.51 15.10
CA ALA A 19 4.38 -42.74 14.26
C ALA A 19 4.54 -41.36 14.95
N PRO A 20 5.76 -40.93 15.29
CA PRO A 20 5.95 -39.56 15.72
C PRO A 20 5.59 -38.66 14.53
N LEU A 21 4.59 -37.78 14.71
CA LEU A 21 4.45 -36.62 13.85
C LEU A 21 5.75 -35.83 13.99
N ALA A 22 6.63 -35.99 13.01
CA ALA A 22 7.71 -35.05 12.80
C ALA A 22 7.03 -33.71 12.51
N PHE A 23 7.03 -32.81 13.50
CA PHE A 23 6.84 -31.40 13.25
C PHE A 23 7.95 -30.99 12.29
N VAL A 24 7.60 -30.85 11.01
CA VAL A 24 8.44 -30.13 10.06
C VAL A 24 8.43 -28.70 10.55
N SER A 25 9.42 -28.35 11.37
CA SER A 25 9.77 -26.96 11.60
C SER A 25 10.02 -26.36 10.22
N SER A 26 9.10 -25.53 9.76
CA SER A 26 9.31 -24.68 8.59
C SER A 26 10.46 -23.76 8.96
N SER A 27 11.69 -24.19 8.64
CA SER A 27 12.86 -23.34 8.67
C SER A 27 12.55 -22.20 7.72
N ALA A 28 12.44 -20.98 8.25
CA ALA A 28 12.34 -19.77 7.45
C ALA A 28 13.50 -19.80 6.46
N VAL A 29 13.21 -20.11 5.19
CA VAL A 29 14.21 -20.03 4.13
C VAL A 29 14.56 -18.56 4.05
N ALA A 30 15.77 -18.24 4.52
CA ALA A 30 16.33 -16.91 4.38
C ALA A 30 16.26 -16.56 2.89
N ALA A 31 15.71 -15.38 2.58
CA ALA A 31 15.66 -14.91 1.21
C ALA A 31 17.08 -14.99 0.61
N PRO A 32 17.23 -15.42 -0.66
CA PRO A 32 18.53 -15.41 -1.32
C PRO A 32 19.19 -14.04 -1.14
N PRO A 33 20.50 -13.97 -0.86
CA PRO A 33 21.21 -12.69 -0.64
C PRO A 33 20.92 -11.64 -1.73
N ASP A 34 20.69 -12.12 -2.96
CA ASP A 34 20.34 -11.30 -4.12
C ASP A 34 18.97 -10.61 -3.98
N ALA A 35 17.96 -11.28 -3.41
CA ALA A 35 16.62 -10.69 -3.27
C ALA A 35 16.60 -9.51 -2.29
N ARG A 36 17.26 -9.65 -1.13
CA ARG A 36 17.40 -8.55 -0.17
C ARG A 36 18.15 -7.37 -0.78
N THR A 37 19.22 -7.67 -1.51
CA THR A 37 19.99 -6.66 -2.25
C THR A 37 19.11 -5.90 -3.24
N TRP A 38 18.26 -6.60 -4.00
CA TRP A 38 17.31 -5.97 -4.92
C TRP A 38 16.26 -5.12 -4.22
N LEU A 39 15.69 -5.57 -3.10
CA LEU A 39 14.74 -4.75 -2.33
C LEU A 39 15.40 -3.48 -1.79
N THR A 40 16.63 -3.57 -1.28
CA THR A 40 17.40 -2.39 -0.87
C THR A 40 17.65 -1.45 -2.06
N ARG A 41 18.03 -1.98 -3.23
CA ARG A 41 18.23 -1.17 -4.45
C ARG A 41 16.94 -0.47 -4.89
N ILE A 42 15.80 -1.15 -4.86
CA ILE A 42 14.49 -0.58 -5.17
C ILE A 42 14.17 0.55 -4.19
N HIS A 43 14.33 0.31 -2.90
CA HIS A 43 14.10 1.30 -1.86
C HIS A 43 14.96 2.54 -2.09
N THR A 44 16.27 2.39 -2.22
CA THR A 44 17.21 3.50 -2.46
C THR A 44 16.87 4.25 -3.74
N ALA A 45 16.56 3.54 -4.83
CA ALA A 45 16.27 4.17 -6.12
C ALA A 45 15.01 5.05 -6.08
N ALA A 46 14.02 4.70 -5.27
CA ALA A 46 12.80 5.48 -5.10
C ALA A 46 13.02 6.88 -4.48
N TYR A 47 14.13 7.07 -3.75
CA TYR A 47 14.44 8.35 -3.08
C TYR A 47 15.58 9.12 -3.73
N GLU A 48 16.56 8.45 -4.33
CA GLU A 48 17.81 9.10 -4.78
C GLU A 48 17.86 9.36 -6.30
N ARG A 49 17.03 8.69 -7.10
CA ARG A 49 17.16 8.75 -8.56
C ARG A 49 16.32 9.87 -9.16
N ASN A 50 16.93 10.61 -10.08
CA ASN A 50 16.22 11.56 -10.92
C ASN A 50 15.62 10.84 -12.11
N TYR A 51 14.31 10.96 -12.29
CA TYR A 51 13.61 10.35 -13.41
C TYR A 51 12.36 11.14 -13.78
N GLN A 52 11.93 10.98 -15.03
CA GLN A 52 10.65 11.45 -15.50
C GLN A 52 10.04 10.45 -16.47
N GLY A 53 8.72 10.35 -16.52
CA GLY A 53 8.06 9.40 -17.39
C GLY A 53 6.54 9.42 -17.29
N THR A 54 5.92 8.50 -18.01
CA THR A 54 4.48 8.27 -17.96
C THR A 54 4.23 6.95 -17.24
N LEU A 55 3.48 7.02 -16.15
CA LEU A 55 3.03 5.88 -15.36
C LEU A 55 1.59 5.53 -15.76
N VAL A 56 1.32 4.25 -15.94
CA VAL A 56 0.00 3.70 -16.23
C VAL A 56 -0.40 2.80 -15.07
N VAL A 57 -1.59 3.04 -14.52
CA VAL A 57 -2.21 2.19 -13.50
C VAL A 57 -3.43 1.52 -14.13
N SER A 58 -3.53 0.21 -13.96
CA SER A 58 -4.64 -0.60 -14.44
C SER A 58 -5.20 -1.45 -13.30
N ALA A 59 -6.51 -1.38 -13.10
CA ALA A 59 -7.23 -2.10 -12.06
C ALA A 59 -8.68 -2.34 -12.51
N ASN A 60 -9.19 -3.57 -12.36
CA ASN A 60 -10.57 -3.93 -12.75
C ASN A 60 -11.00 -3.45 -14.15
N GLY A 61 -10.09 -3.52 -15.13
CA GLY A 61 -10.34 -3.07 -16.51
C GLY A 61 -10.34 -1.55 -16.72
N VAL A 62 -10.19 -0.77 -15.65
CA VAL A 62 -10.01 0.68 -15.73
C VAL A 62 -8.52 0.99 -15.86
N VAL A 63 -8.18 1.88 -16.78
CA VAL A 63 -6.81 2.35 -17.01
C VAL A 63 -6.77 3.85 -16.73
N SER A 64 -5.72 4.30 -16.04
CA SER A 64 -5.42 5.70 -15.82
C SER A 64 -3.94 5.95 -16.02
N SER A 65 -3.59 7.12 -16.56
CA SER A 65 -2.20 7.51 -16.79
C SER A 65 -1.84 8.83 -16.13
N SER A 66 -0.59 8.95 -15.72
CA SER A 66 -0.04 10.15 -15.08
C SER A 66 1.38 10.41 -15.55
N ARG A 67 1.73 11.68 -15.74
CA ARG A 67 3.12 12.10 -15.92
C ARG A 67 3.76 12.28 -14.55
N ILE A 68 4.90 11.65 -14.32
CA ILE A 68 5.65 11.72 -13.07
C ILE A 68 7.03 12.30 -13.34
N ALA A 69 7.49 13.18 -12.46
CA ALA A 69 8.89 13.58 -12.37
C ALA A 69 9.32 13.55 -10.90
N HIS A 70 10.51 13.02 -10.64
CA HIS A 70 11.16 12.99 -9.34
C HIS A 70 12.58 13.53 -9.48
N PHE A 71 12.97 14.43 -8.57
CA PHE A 71 14.31 14.99 -8.50
C PHE A 71 14.81 14.98 -7.04
N ALA A 72 16.00 14.43 -6.83
CA ALA A 72 16.79 14.55 -5.60
C ALA A 72 17.92 15.57 -5.83
N VAL A 73 17.98 16.59 -4.98
CA VAL A 73 18.99 17.65 -5.01
C VAL A 73 19.47 17.91 -3.58
N GLY A 74 20.66 17.42 -3.25
CA GLY A 74 21.14 17.38 -1.86
C GLY A 74 20.16 16.59 -1.00
N ASP A 75 19.73 17.18 0.11
CA ASP A 75 18.74 16.59 1.02
C ASP A 75 17.28 16.91 0.65
N GLN A 76 17.06 17.59 -0.47
CA GLN A 76 15.73 17.96 -0.94
C GLN A 76 15.24 17.01 -2.03
N SER A 77 13.97 16.65 -1.94
CA SER A 77 13.28 15.81 -2.90
C SER A 77 12.06 16.54 -3.45
N TYR A 78 11.95 16.56 -4.77
CA TYR A 78 10.92 17.25 -5.52
C TYR A 78 10.15 16.24 -6.35
N GLU A 79 8.83 16.33 -6.32
CA GLU A 79 7.98 15.54 -7.20
C GLU A 79 6.89 16.35 -7.85
N ARG A 80 6.55 15.91 -9.06
CA ARG A 80 5.38 16.35 -9.78
C ARG A 80 4.67 15.13 -10.34
N VAL A 81 3.37 15.05 -10.08
CA VAL A 81 2.46 14.05 -10.67
C VAL A 81 1.31 14.80 -11.32
N GLU A 82 1.07 14.55 -12.60
CA GLU A 82 0.00 15.17 -13.37
C GLU A 82 -0.89 14.08 -13.95
N ALA A 83 -2.17 14.04 -13.58
CA ALA A 83 -3.13 13.15 -14.20
C ALA A 83 -3.30 13.52 -15.68
N LEU A 84 -3.17 12.53 -16.57
CA LEU A 84 -3.36 12.70 -18.01
C LEU A 84 -4.78 12.33 -18.44
N ASP A 85 -5.47 11.52 -17.63
CA ASP A 85 -6.84 11.07 -17.86
C ASP A 85 -7.79 11.52 -16.74
N GLY A 86 -9.08 11.62 -17.05
CA GLY A 86 -10.13 11.91 -16.08
C GLY A 86 -10.03 13.31 -15.46
N ARG A 87 -10.19 13.39 -14.13
CA ARG A 87 -10.19 14.67 -13.42
C ARG A 87 -8.77 15.22 -13.36
N GLN A 88 -8.53 16.33 -14.07
CA GLN A 88 -7.24 17.00 -14.10
C GLN A 88 -6.80 17.39 -12.70
N GLN A 89 -5.87 16.61 -12.14
CA GLN A 89 -5.28 16.79 -10.83
C GLN A 89 -3.77 16.90 -11.00
N ARG A 90 -3.16 17.86 -10.30
CA ARG A 90 -1.71 18.04 -10.27
C ARG A 90 -1.24 17.99 -8.82
N VAL A 91 -0.29 17.12 -8.53
CA VAL A 91 0.32 16.99 -7.21
C VAL A 91 1.76 17.45 -7.33
N TYR A 92 2.13 18.42 -6.51
CA TYR A 92 3.50 18.90 -6.37
C TYR A 92 3.96 18.59 -4.96
N ARG A 93 5.17 18.08 -4.81
CA ARG A 93 5.74 17.77 -3.49
C ARG A 93 7.14 18.33 -3.37
N VAL A 94 7.40 18.95 -2.24
CA VAL A 94 8.75 19.30 -1.80
C VAL A 94 8.92 18.70 -0.41
N ASN A 95 9.74 17.65 -0.31
CA ASN A 95 9.90 16.85 0.90
C ASN A 95 8.54 16.36 1.43
N ASP A 96 8.12 16.85 2.60
CA ASP A 96 6.87 16.47 3.26
C ASP A 96 5.70 17.44 2.99
N SER A 97 5.94 18.51 2.23
CA SER A 97 4.90 19.46 1.82
C SER A 97 4.30 19.02 0.49
N VAL A 98 3.02 18.65 0.52
CA VAL A 98 2.25 18.18 -0.63
C VAL A 98 1.20 19.23 -0.99
N HIS A 99 1.20 19.65 -2.25
CA HIS A 99 0.20 20.55 -2.81
C HIS A 99 -0.57 19.80 -3.88
N THR A 100 -1.86 19.64 -3.65
CA THR A 100 -2.77 19.05 -4.64
C THR A 100 -3.63 20.14 -5.25
N VAL A 101 -3.54 20.30 -6.56
CA VAL A 101 -4.23 21.34 -7.32
C VAL A 101 -5.26 20.69 -8.24
N TRP A 102 -6.49 21.20 -8.19
CA TRP A 102 -7.57 20.87 -9.13
C TRP A 102 -7.91 22.13 -9.95
N PRO A 103 -7.28 22.32 -11.12
CA PRO A 103 -7.48 23.50 -11.97
C PRO A 103 -8.95 23.81 -12.26
N GLN A 104 -9.74 22.79 -12.62
CA GLN A 104 -11.14 22.95 -13.00
C GLN A 104 -12.04 23.38 -11.82
N ALA A 105 -11.68 23.00 -10.60
CA ALA A 105 -12.42 23.39 -9.40
C ALA A 105 -11.92 24.73 -8.81
N GLY A 106 -10.80 25.26 -9.30
CA GLY A 106 -10.14 26.42 -8.69
C GLY A 106 -9.74 26.18 -7.23
N VAL A 107 -9.40 24.94 -6.85
CA VAL A 107 -9.01 24.59 -5.47
C VAL A 107 -7.57 24.06 -5.44
N ALA A 108 -6.83 24.51 -4.42
CA ALA A 108 -5.53 23.95 -4.06
C ALA A 108 -5.56 23.51 -2.60
N ILE A 109 -5.23 22.25 -2.31
CA ILE A 109 -5.08 21.72 -0.97
C ILE A 109 -3.59 21.64 -0.65
N VAL A 110 -3.19 22.20 0.50
CA VAL A 110 -1.83 22.15 1.01
C VAL A 110 -1.82 21.29 2.27
N GLU A 111 -1.05 20.21 2.23
CA GLU A 111 -0.81 19.28 3.33
C GLU A 111 0.67 19.35 3.69
N ASN A 112 0.97 19.73 4.93
CA ASN A 112 2.31 19.56 5.49
C ASN A 112 2.26 18.32 6.36
N ARG A 113 2.94 17.25 5.94
CA ARG A 113 3.07 16.05 6.77
C ARG A 113 4.24 16.27 7.72
N PRO A 114 4.04 16.41 9.04
CA PRO A 114 5.18 16.50 9.94
C PRO A 114 6.00 15.21 9.81
N ALA A 115 7.34 15.28 9.87
CA ALA A 115 8.19 14.09 9.95
C ALA A 115 7.76 13.15 11.11
N ALA A 116 7.17 13.72 12.17
CA ALA A 116 6.59 13.00 13.29
C ALA A 116 5.34 12.16 12.95
N SER A 117 4.62 12.47 11.86
CA SER A 117 3.41 11.73 11.46
C SER A 117 3.70 10.32 10.97
N ARG A 118 4.92 10.06 10.46
CA ARG A 118 5.40 8.75 9.96
C ARG A 118 4.44 8.04 8.99
N LEU A 119 3.48 8.76 8.40
CA LEU A 119 2.52 8.20 7.45
C LEU A 119 3.22 7.95 6.11
N PRO A 120 2.91 6.83 5.43
CA PRO A 120 3.51 6.53 4.13
C PRO A 120 3.15 7.62 3.10
N GLY A 121 4.15 8.01 2.30
CA GLY A 121 3.97 8.88 1.15
C GLY A 121 3.26 8.15 -0.01
N SER A 122 2.98 8.87 -1.09
CA SER A 122 2.51 8.25 -2.34
C SER A 122 3.62 7.47 -3.08
N ARG A 123 4.86 7.53 -2.59
CA ARG A 123 5.98 6.74 -3.10
C ARG A 123 5.79 5.30 -2.68
N ARG A 124 5.74 4.37 -3.63
CA ARG A 124 5.89 2.95 -3.33
C ARG A 124 7.35 2.67 -3.02
N SER A 125 7.68 2.55 -1.74
CA SER A 125 8.95 1.99 -1.27
C SER A 125 8.70 0.61 -0.69
N VAL A 126 9.74 -0.23 -0.71
CA VAL A 126 9.71 -1.56 -0.09
C VAL A 126 10.68 -1.56 1.07
N ASP A 127 10.20 -1.78 2.28
CA ASP A 127 11.05 -2.00 3.45
C ASP A 127 11.64 -3.43 3.35
N PRO A 128 12.97 -3.62 3.38
CA PRO A 128 13.57 -4.95 3.37
C PRO A 128 13.09 -5.88 4.50
N ARG A 129 12.50 -5.34 5.58
CA ARG A 129 11.82 -6.12 6.64
C ARG A 129 10.58 -6.87 6.13
N ALA A 130 10.05 -6.52 4.96
CA ALA A 130 9.00 -7.32 4.33
C ALA A 130 9.42 -8.79 4.15
N LEU A 131 10.71 -9.10 4.02
CA LEU A 131 11.19 -10.48 3.89
C LEU A 131 10.88 -11.39 5.11
N ASP A 132 10.51 -10.80 6.25
CA ASP A 132 10.05 -11.53 7.42
C ASP A 132 8.69 -12.22 7.14
N PHE A 133 7.87 -11.65 6.25
CA PHE A 133 6.51 -12.13 5.93
C PHE A 133 6.34 -12.60 4.48
N TYR A 134 7.37 -12.43 3.64
CA TYR A 134 7.36 -12.80 2.23
C TYR A 134 8.57 -13.66 1.88
N ASP A 135 8.35 -14.70 1.08
CA ASP A 135 9.39 -15.40 0.34
C ASP A 135 9.66 -14.67 -0.97
N ALA A 136 10.87 -14.11 -1.10
CA ALA A 136 11.30 -13.44 -2.32
C ALA A 136 11.97 -14.42 -3.29
N ARG A 137 11.55 -14.38 -4.56
CA ARG A 137 12.10 -15.21 -5.64
C ARG A 137 12.43 -14.34 -6.85
N LEU A 138 13.60 -14.57 -7.45
CA LEU A 138 13.96 -13.97 -8.72
C LEU A 138 13.36 -14.80 -9.85
N GLU A 139 12.58 -14.18 -10.74
CA GLU A 139 11.91 -14.85 -11.87
C GLU A 139 12.63 -14.61 -13.21
N GLY A 140 13.81 -13.98 -13.19
CA GLY A 140 14.62 -13.70 -14.38
C GLY A 140 14.58 -12.24 -14.81
N VAL A 141 14.84 -11.99 -16.09
CA VAL A 141 14.94 -10.63 -16.65
C VAL A 141 13.89 -10.47 -17.73
N GLU A 142 13.15 -9.37 -17.66
CA GLU A 142 12.16 -8.97 -18.66
C GLU A 142 12.42 -7.54 -19.14
N ARG A 143 11.63 -7.07 -20.12
CA ARG A 143 11.76 -5.73 -20.68
C ARG A 143 10.52 -4.88 -20.39
N VAL A 144 10.71 -3.74 -19.72
CA VAL A 144 9.64 -2.79 -19.36
C VAL A 144 10.07 -1.38 -19.79
N ALA A 145 9.19 -0.64 -20.45
CA ALA A 145 9.49 0.72 -20.95
C ALA A 145 10.79 0.84 -21.76
N GLY A 146 11.16 -0.22 -22.51
CA GLY A 146 12.41 -0.26 -23.26
C GLY A 146 13.68 -0.42 -22.40
N ARG A 147 13.55 -0.98 -21.20
CA ARG A 147 14.66 -1.21 -20.26
C ARG A 147 14.64 -2.63 -19.71
N ASP A 148 15.82 -3.19 -19.47
CA ASP A 148 15.94 -4.53 -18.87
C ASP A 148 15.68 -4.44 -17.37
N ALA A 149 14.78 -5.28 -16.88
CA ALA A 149 14.32 -5.28 -15.51
C ALA A 149 14.49 -6.67 -14.89
N GLN A 150 15.06 -6.72 -13.69
CA GLN A 150 15.03 -7.92 -12.86
C GLN A 150 13.61 -8.10 -12.30
N VAL A 151 13.04 -9.29 -12.49
CA VAL A 151 11.73 -9.66 -11.94
C VAL A 151 11.91 -10.30 -10.57
N LEU A 152 11.16 -9.78 -9.60
CA LEU A 152 11.08 -10.28 -8.22
C LEU A 152 9.63 -10.60 -7.89
N LEU A 153 9.36 -11.85 -7.50
CA LEU A 153 8.10 -12.24 -6.89
C LEU A 153 8.26 -12.27 -5.36
N LEU A 154 7.42 -11.50 -4.67
CA LEU A 154 7.25 -11.51 -3.23
C LEU A 154 5.99 -12.32 -2.90
N GLN A 155 6.18 -13.60 -2.54
CA GLN A 155 5.10 -14.50 -2.19
C GLN A 155 4.86 -14.44 -0.67
N PRO A 156 3.65 -14.11 -0.18
CA PRO A 156 3.39 -14.07 1.24
C PRO A 156 3.48 -15.46 1.88
N ARG A 157 3.98 -15.51 3.11
CA ARG A 157 4.07 -16.72 3.95
C ARG A 157 2.72 -17.09 4.61
N ASP A 158 1.72 -16.21 4.52
CA ASP A 158 0.39 -16.38 5.11
C ASP A 158 -0.72 -15.76 4.22
N GLY A 159 -1.96 -15.79 4.70
CA GLY A 159 -3.13 -15.31 3.97
C GLY A 159 -3.53 -13.85 4.22
N TRP A 160 -2.74 -13.07 4.98
CA TRP A 160 -3.14 -11.71 5.38
C TRP A 160 -2.84 -10.63 4.33
N ARG A 161 -2.15 -10.99 3.25
CA ARG A 161 -1.62 -10.03 2.28
C ARG A 161 -1.54 -10.65 0.89
N TYR A 162 -1.55 -9.81 -0.14
CA TYR A 162 -1.41 -10.26 -1.52
C TYR A 162 0.05 -10.49 -1.89
N ALA A 163 0.29 -11.33 -2.89
CA ALA A 163 1.62 -11.40 -3.50
C ALA A 163 1.88 -10.13 -4.32
N GLN A 164 3.15 -9.75 -4.44
CA GLN A 164 3.55 -8.66 -5.33
C GLN A 164 4.65 -9.11 -6.28
N ARG A 165 4.54 -8.72 -7.55
CA ARG A 165 5.60 -8.92 -8.54
C ARG A 165 6.16 -7.58 -8.93
N LEU A 166 7.47 -7.42 -8.83
CA LEU A 166 8.20 -6.17 -9.03
C LEU A 166 9.19 -6.33 -10.17
N TRP A 167 9.27 -5.32 -11.03
CA TRP A 167 10.26 -5.23 -12.10
C TRP A 167 11.17 -4.05 -11.79
N ALA A 168 12.42 -4.32 -11.42
CA ALA A 168 13.41 -3.30 -11.09
C ALA A 168 14.41 -3.13 -12.24
N ASP A 169 14.60 -1.89 -12.72
CA ASP A 169 15.59 -1.56 -13.73
C ASP A 169 16.97 -2.08 -13.33
N LYS A 170 17.62 -2.85 -14.21
CA LYS A 170 18.85 -3.56 -13.85
C LYS A 170 20.00 -2.62 -13.52
N ALA A 171 20.06 -1.46 -14.17
CA ALA A 171 21.15 -0.50 -14.01
C ALA A 171 20.98 0.34 -12.73
N THR A 172 19.78 0.86 -12.50
CA THR A 172 19.53 1.90 -11.48
C THR A 172 18.80 1.38 -10.24
N GLY A 173 18.11 0.25 -10.33
CA GLY A 173 17.23 -0.26 -9.29
C GLY A 173 15.83 0.36 -9.27
N LEU A 174 15.51 1.33 -10.14
CA LEU A 174 14.19 1.96 -10.16
C LEU A 174 13.10 0.93 -10.46
N MET A 175 12.03 0.93 -9.68
CA MET A 175 10.86 0.08 -9.95
C MET A 175 10.12 0.57 -11.20
N LEU A 176 10.19 -0.23 -12.27
CA LEU A 176 9.58 0.06 -13.57
C LEU A 176 8.14 -0.43 -13.66
N ARG A 177 7.82 -1.53 -12.97
CA ARG A 177 6.47 -2.07 -12.85
C ARG A 177 6.28 -2.76 -11.50
N ALA A 178 5.07 -2.70 -10.98
CA ALA A 178 4.63 -3.43 -9.81
C ALA A 178 3.20 -3.96 -10.03
N ASP A 179 3.03 -5.26 -9.83
CA ASP A 179 1.74 -5.93 -9.89
C ASP A 179 1.35 -6.42 -8.50
N ILE A 180 0.09 -6.22 -8.13
CA ILE A 180 -0.52 -6.86 -6.96
C ILE A 180 -1.27 -8.10 -7.45
N VAL A 181 -0.89 -9.25 -6.91
CA VAL A 181 -1.31 -10.57 -7.38
C VAL A 181 -2.20 -11.22 -6.34
N GLY A 182 -3.45 -11.44 -6.72
CA GLY A 182 -4.49 -12.07 -5.93
C GLY A 182 -4.46 -13.61 -6.00
N PRO A 183 -5.50 -14.26 -5.44
CA PRO A 183 -5.69 -15.70 -5.55
C PRO A 183 -5.63 -16.19 -7.00
N ASN A 184 -5.19 -17.43 -7.22
CA ASN A 184 -5.08 -18.02 -8.56
C ASN A 184 -4.17 -17.25 -9.53
N ARG A 185 -3.23 -16.44 -9.01
CA ARG A 185 -2.29 -15.61 -9.79
C ARG A 185 -2.95 -14.54 -10.66
N THR A 186 -4.17 -14.11 -10.32
CA THR A 186 -4.84 -13.00 -11.01
C THR A 186 -4.16 -11.68 -10.65
N VAL A 187 -3.82 -10.86 -11.65
CA VAL A 187 -3.33 -9.50 -11.41
C VAL A 187 -4.52 -8.62 -11.04
N LEU A 188 -4.58 -8.17 -9.79
CA LEU A 188 -5.64 -7.29 -9.28
C LEU A 188 -5.40 -5.83 -9.68
N GLU A 189 -4.13 -5.45 -9.71
CA GLU A 189 -3.67 -4.13 -10.09
C GLU A 189 -2.27 -4.22 -10.67
N SER A 190 -2.01 -3.45 -11.73
CA SER A 190 -0.69 -3.28 -12.33
C SER A 190 -0.38 -1.81 -12.49
N THR A 191 0.77 -1.40 -11.99
CA THR A 191 1.34 -0.06 -12.12
C THR A 191 2.65 -0.16 -12.89
N ALA A 192 2.76 0.47 -14.06
CA ALA A 192 3.93 0.35 -14.93
C ALA A 192 4.29 1.67 -15.61
N PHE A 193 5.58 1.94 -15.80
CA PHE A 193 6.00 2.98 -16.74
C PHE A 193 5.72 2.52 -18.17
N SER A 194 5.04 3.35 -18.97
CA SER A 194 4.96 3.16 -20.42
C SER A 194 6.19 3.74 -21.12
N ALA A 195 6.74 4.82 -20.58
CA ALA A 195 8.02 5.43 -20.97
C ALA A 195 8.69 6.05 -19.74
N VAL A 196 10.02 5.95 -19.66
CA VAL A 196 10.79 6.54 -18.55
C VAL A 196 12.19 6.96 -19.01
N GLU A 197 12.59 8.14 -18.58
CA GLU A 197 13.94 8.68 -18.72
C GLU A 197 14.58 8.72 -17.33
N LEU A 198 15.77 8.12 -17.21
CA LEU A 198 16.53 8.03 -15.96
C LEU A 198 17.76 8.92 -16.01
N GLY A 199 18.21 9.42 -14.85
CA GLY A 199 19.40 10.26 -14.76
C GLY A 199 19.21 11.65 -15.38
N VAL A 200 17.96 12.10 -15.50
CA VAL A 200 17.66 13.44 -16.01
C VAL A 200 18.25 14.52 -15.11
N ARG A 201 18.64 15.64 -15.70
CA ARG A 201 19.09 16.80 -14.92
C ARG A 201 17.93 17.27 -14.03
N PRO A 202 18.17 17.52 -12.73
CA PRO A 202 17.12 17.95 -11.83
C PRO A 202 16.56 19.31 -12.26
N GLN A 203 15.23 19.44 -12.24
CA GLN A 203 14.52 20.67 -12.58
C GLN A 203 13.54 21.06 -11.45
N PRO A 204 14.03 21.40 -10.24
CA PRO A 204 13.19 21.72 -9.09
C PRO A 204 12.24 22.89 -9.34
N GLU A 205 12.57 23.80 -10.27
CA GLU A 205 11.73 24.90 -10.71
C GLU A 205 10.41 24.42 -11.33
N SER A 206 10.43 23.27 -12.01
CA SER A 206 9.22 22.65 -12.58
C SER A 206 8.19 22.23 -11.53
N VAL A 207 8.64 22.09 -10.26
CA VAL A 207 7.81 21.79 -9.09
C VAL A 207 7.50 23.05 -8.30
N THR A 208 8.51 23.90 -8.04
CA THR A 208 8.38 25.06 -7.15
C THR A 208 7.70 26.28 -7.79
N GLN A 209 7.83 26.50 -9.10
CA GLN A 209 7.17 27.64 -9.75
C GLN A 209 5.63 27.55 -9.72
N PRO A 210 4.99 26.40 -10.03
CA PRO A 210 3.54 26.24 -9.86
C PRO A 210 3.06 26.56 -8.45
N LEU A 211 3.84 26.24 -7.42
CA LEU A 211 3.49 26.51 -6.01
C LEU A 211 3.44 28.01 -5.68
N ARG A 212 4.22 28.84 -6.38
CA ARG A 212 4.20 30.30 -6.24
C ARG A 212 3.03 30.94 -6.98
N LYS A 213 2.43 30.22 -7.94
CA LYS A 213 1.34 30.69 -8.80
C LYS A 213 -0.01 30.09 -8.41
N LEU A 214 -0.29 30.00 -7.12
CA LEU A 214 -1.62 29.59 -6.60
C LEU A 214 -2.63 30.75 -6.57
N GLU A 215 -2.28 31.91 -7.14
CA GLU A 215 -3.20 33.04 -7.33
C GLU A 215 -4.41 32.60 -8.16
N GLY A 216 -5.62 32.96 -7.69
CA GLY A 216 -6.89 32.53 -8.29
C GLY A 216 -7.43 31.18 -7.79
N TYR A 217 -6.66 30.43 -6.99
CA TYR A 217 -7.15 29.22 -6.33
C TYR A 217 -7.64 29.51 -4.92
N ARG A 218 -8.74 28.86 -4.53
CA ARG A 218 -9.12 28.72 -3.12
C ARG A 218 -8.13 27.75 -2.46
N VAL A 219 -7.22 28.31 -1.68
CA VAL A 219 -6.21 27.53 -0.94
C VAL A 219 -6.80 27.02 0.37
N VAL A 220 -6.92 25.70 0.49
CA VAL A 220 -7.29 25.00 1.72
C VAL A 220 -6.02 24.43 2.35
N ARG A 221 -5.74 24.77 3.60
CA ARG A 221 -4.62 24.18 4.34
C ARG A 221 -5.17 23.09 5.23
N ALA A 222 -4.88 21.84 4.87
CA ALA A 222 -5.28 20.69 5.66
C ALA A 222 -4.34 20.60 6.88
N GLN A 223 -4.88 20.87 8.06
CA GLN A 223 -4.15 20.71 9.30
C GLN A 223 -4.16 19.23 9.70
N GLN A 224 -2.99 18.70 10.02
CA GLN A 224 -2.83 17.37 10.57
C GLN A 224 -2.04 17.48 11.87
N SER A 225 -2.58 16.92 12.94
CA SER A 225 -1.89 16.82 14.22
C SER A 225 -1.44 15.36 14.41
N PRO A 226 -0.12 15.10 14.53
CA PRO A 226 0.36 13.79 14.97
C PRO A 226 -0.26 13.44 16.32
N THR A 227 -0.67 12.18 16.47
CA THR A 227 -1.19 11.64 17.73
C THR A 227 -0.79 10.17 17.87
N GLU A 228 -1.15 9.57 19.00
CA GLU A 228 -1.02 8.14 19.25
C GLU A 228 -2.40 7.51 19.26
N LEU A 229 -2.53 6.31 18.67
CA LEU A 229 -3.82 5.62 18.61
C LEU A 229 -4.39 5.37 20.01
N GLU A 230 -3.54 4.96 20.96
CA GLU A 230 -3.93 4.72 22.35
C GLU A 230 -4.28 6.01 23.11
N ALA A 231 -3.61 7.12 22.81
CA ALA A 231 -3.92 8.41 23.43
C ALA A 231 -5.32 8.92 23.05
N GLU A 232 -5.80 8.56 21.85
CA GLU A 232 -7.18 8.82 21.40
C GLU A 232 -8.18 7.74 21.88
N GLY A 233 -7.74 6.84 22.77
CA GLY A 233 -8.57 5.82 23.40
C GLY A 233 -8.85 4.62 22.51
N TRP A 234 -8.04 4.35 21.49
CA TRP A 234 -8.19 3.20 20.61
C TRP A 234 -6.99 2.27 20.69
N GLN A 235 -7.20 0.97 20.57
CA GLN A 235 -6.11 -0.01 20.51
C GLN A 235 -6.53 -1.21 19.66
N LEU A 236 -5.55 -1.91 19.09
CA LEU A 236 -5.78 -3.25 18.55
C LEU A 236 -5.62 -4.26 19.70
N GLU A 237 -6.72 -4.89 20.11
CA GLU A 237 -6.69 -5.94 21.14
C GLU A 237 -5.89 -7.16 20.69
N HIS A 238 -5.96 -7.47 19.38
CA HIS A 238 -5.20 -8.54 18.76
C HIS A 238 -4.41 -7.99 17.57
N PRO A 239 -3.07 -8.11 17.55
CA PRO A 239 -2.28 -7.67 16.42
C PRO A 239 -2.53 -8.57 15.20
N VAL A 240 -2.68 -7.96 14.02
CA VAL A 240 -2.66 -8.69 12.75
C VAL A 240 -1.20 -9.00 12.42
N THR A 241 -0.87 -10.28 12.27
CA THR A 241 0.53 -10.74 12.19
C THR A 241 1.31 -9.99 11.11
N GLY A 242 2.47 -9.45 11.50
CA GLY A 242 3.39 -8.72 10.63
C GLY A 242 3.03 -7.27 10.32
N PHE A 243 1.83 -6.82 10.65
CA PHE A 243 1.47 -5.41 10.55
C PHE A 243 1.83 -4.66 11.83
N ARG A 244 2.50 -3.52 11.67
CA ARG A 244 2.85 -2.60 12.77
C ARG A 244 2.26 -1.22 12.53
N LEU A 245 1.84 -0.54 13.60
CA LEU A 245 1.43 0.86 13.54
C LEU A 245 2.65 1.72 13.16
N VAL A 246 2.55 2.48 12.07
CA VAL A 246 3.61 3.42 11.66
C VAL A 246 3.35 4.83 12.14
N GLY A 247 2.10 5.23 12.24
CA GLY A 247 1.72 6.54 12.74
C GLY A 247 0.21 6.71 12.81
N ALA A 248 -0.20 7.69 13.61
CA ALA A 248 -1.57 8.15 13.67
C ALA A 248 -1.61 9.68 13.61
N VAL A 249 -2.66 10.21 12.99
CA VAL A 249 -2.91 11.65 12.88
C VAL A 249 -4.38 11.94 13.09
N LYS A 250 -4.67 13.13 13.59
CA LYS A 250 -6.01 13.72 13.52
C LYS A 250 -6.06 14.80 12.47
N ARG A 251 -7.19 14.84 11.78
CA ARG A 251 -7.49 15.87 10.78
C ARG A 251 -8.93 16.33 10.95
N PRO A 252 -9.21 17.63 10.85
CA PRO A 252 -10.58 18.11 10.89
C PRO A 252 -11.31 17.61 9.63
N LEU A 253 -12.58 17.21 9.78
CA LEU A 253 -13.39 16.69 8.68
C LEU A 253 -13.62 17.74 7.58
N GLU A 254 -13.71 19.01 8.00
CA GLU A 254 -13.75 20.20 7.16
C GLU A 254 -12.94 21.31 7.85
N ALA A 255 -12.50 22.33 7.10
CA ALA A 255 -11.62 23.39 7.61
C ALA A 255 -12.17 24.18 8.83
N ALA A 256 -13.47 24.05 9.14
CA ALA A 256 -14.14 24.66 10.29
C ALA A 256 -14.94 23.66 11.15
N ALA A 257 -14.82 22.36 10.89
CA ALA A 257 -15.54 21.34 11.67
C ALA A 257 -14.91 21.15 13.05
N LYS A 258 -15.74 20.97 14.08
CA LYS A 258 -15.29 20.49 15.40
C LYS A 258 -14.97 18.99 15.38
N ASP A 259 -15.58 18.27 14.46
CA ASP A 259 -15.38 16.83 14.33
C ASP A 259 -14.06 16.54 13.62
N GLU A 260 -13.24 15.74 14.29
CA GLU A 260 -11.95 15.28 13.80
C GLU A 260 -12.02 13.81 13.40
N VAL A 261 -11.31 13.47 12.34
CA VAL A 261 -11.08 12.09 11.91
C VAL A 261 -9.72 11.65 12.43
N LEU A 262 -9.71 10.56 13.18
CA LEU A 262 -8.47 9.87 13.51
C LEU A 262 -8.14 8.91 12.38
N GLN A 263 -6.92 9.01 11.85
CA GLN A 263 -6.35 8.06 10.90
C GLN A 263 -5.15 7.37 11.54
N ALA A 264 -5.16 6.04 11.58
CA ALA A 264 -4.00 5.23 11.96
C ALA A 264 -3.59 4.34 10.79
N VAL A 265 -2.29 4.25 10.52
CA VAL A 265 -1.76 3.48 9.40
C VAL A 265 -0.85 2.37 9.89
N PHE A 266 -1.08 1.18 9.36
CA PHE A 266 -0.33 -0.03 9.63
C PHE A 266 0.41 -0.48 8.37
N THR A 267 1.59 -1.08 8.54
CA THR A 267 2.34 -1.68 7.41
C THR A 267 3.01 -2.97 7.82
N ASP A 268 3.19 -3.87 6.86
CA ASP A 268 4.08 -5.02 6.96
C ASP A 268 5.45 -4.79 6.27
N GLY A 269 5.70 -3.56 5.81
CA GLY A 269 6.88 -3.16 5.06
C GLY A 269 6.67 -3.14 3.55
N LEU A 270 5.57 -3.72 3.04
CA LEU A 270 5.26 -3.75 1.61
C LEU A 270 3.88 -3.17 1.29
N THR A 271 2.85 -3.55 2.06
CA THR A 271 1.48 -3.03 1.93
C THR A 271 1.07 -2.23 3.17
N HIS A 272 0.00 -1.46 3.04
CA HIS A 272 -0.51 -0.59 4.09
C HIS A 272 -2.00 -0.83 4.33
N VAL A 273 -2.39 -0.75 5.60
CA VAL A 273 -3.80 -0.74 6.03
C VAL A 273 -4.03 0.54 6.82
N SER A 274 -4.99 1.36 6.38
CA SER A 274 -5.42 2.56 7.09
C SER A 274 -6.74 2.29 7.81
N ILE A 275 -6.81 2.70 9.06
CA ILE A 275 -8.04 2.75 9.85
C ILE A 275 -8.41 4.21 10.03
N PHE A 276 -9.67 4.53 9.75
CA PHE A 276 -10.28 5.82 10.03
C PHE A 276 -11.35 5.64 11.10
N VAL A 277 -11.32 6.51 12.10
CA VAL A 277 -12.35 6.61 13.13
C VAL A 277 -12.99 7.98 13.02
N GLU A 278 -14.30 7.97 12.78
CA GLU A 278 -15.11 9.18 12.60
C GLU A 278 -16.27 9.17 13.60
N PRO A 279 -16.65 10.30 14.21
CA PRO A 279 -17.87 10.37 15.01
C PRO A 279 -19.10 10.04 14.16
N LEU A 280 -20.02 9.24 14.70
CA LEU A 280 -21.25 8.83 14.01
C LEU A 280 -22.09 10.04 13.56
N GLU A 281 -22.14 11.08 14.40
CA GLU A 281 -22.96 12.27 14.15
C GLU A 281 -22.44 13.16 13.01
N ALA A 282 -21.14 13.08 12.71
CA ALA A 282 -20.49 13.85 11.66
C ALA A 282 -20.84 13.34 10.24
N ARG A 283 -21.35 12.10 10.15
CA ARG A 283 -21.68 11.38 8.89
C ARG A 283 -22.95 10.55 9.05
N ARG A 284 -24.10 11.24 9.16
CA ARG A 284 -25.42 10.62 9.36
C ARG A 284 -25.94 9.85 8.14
N ASP A 285 -25.39 10.14 6.97
CA ASP A 285 -25.69 9.52 5.68
C ASP A 285 -24.89 8.24 5.41
N TYR A 286 -23.93 7.89 6.27
CA TYR A 286 -23.15 6.68 6.11
C TYR A 286 -23.97 5.42 6.39
N ALA A 287 -23.65 4.38 5.64
CA ALA A 287 -24.10 3.02 5.86
C ALA A 287 -22.89 2.08 5.85
N ASP A 288 -23.08 0.87 6.37
CA ASP A 288 -22.08 -0.18 6.26
C ASP A 288 -21.69 -0.37 4.79
N LEU A 289 -20.40 -0.53 4.53
CA LEU A 289 -19.84 -0.69 3.18
C LEU A 289 -18.77 -1.76 3.23
N ALA A 290 -18.87 -2.75 2.35
CA ALA A 290 -17.81 -3.69 2.08
C ALA A 290 -17.63 -3.78 0.56
N GLY A 291 -16.42 -3.53 0.07
CA GLY A 291 -16.16 -3.53 -1.36
C GLY A 291 -14.67 -3.51 -1.67
N GLN A 292 -14.35 -3.72 -2.95
CA GLN A 292 -12.98 -3.76 -3.43
C GLN A 292 -12.89 -3.11 -4.82
N VAL A 293 -11.88 -2.27 -5.02
CA VAL A 293 -11.56 -1.63 -6.30
C VAL A 293 -10.08 -1.94 -6.59
N GLY A 294 -9.83 -2.75 -7.62
CA GLY A 294 -8.50 -3.30 -7.87
C GLY A 294 -8.01 -4.15 -6.70
N ALA A 295 -6.82 -3.83 -6.19
CA ALA A 295 -6.28 -4.45 -4.98
C ALA A 295 -6.82 -3.81 -3.69
N THR A 296 -7.29 -2.57 -3.75
CA THR A 296 -7.70 -1.81 -2.57
C THR A 296 -9.09 -2.25 -2.11
N GLY A 297 -9.16 -2.86 -0.94
CA GLY A 297 -10.43 -3.14 -0.27
C GLY A 297 -10.81 -2.05 0.73
N THR A 298 -12.12 -1.91 0.96
CA THR A 298 -12.71 -1.00 1.95
C THR A 298 -13.76 -1.75 2.77
N LEU A 299 -13.68 -1.62 4.08
CA LEU A 299 -14.68 -2.09 5.04
C LEU A 299 -15.05 -0.95 5.98
N ARG A 300 -16.29 -0.48 5.93
CA ARG A 300 -16.85 0.49 6.87
C ARG A 300 -17.96 -0.15 7.67
N GLN A 301 -17.88 -0.01 8.98
CA GLN A 301 -18.89 -0.50 9.90
C GLN A 301 -19.08 0.44 11.09
N ARG A 302 -20.29 0.44 11.67
CA ARG A 302 -20.56 1.18 12.90
C ARG A 302 -20.01 0.45 14.12
N ARG A 303 -19.35 1.18 15.02
CA ARG A 303 -18.90 0.67 16.34
C ARG A 303 -19.23 1.69 17.44
N GLY A 304 -20.34 1.44 18.13
CA GLY A 304 -20.87 2.36 19.15
C GLY A 304 -21.27 3.72 18.55
N LEU A 305 -20.59 4.78 18.99
CA LEU A 305 -20.77 6.16 18.54
C LEU A 305 -19.80 6.57 17.42
N HIS A 306 -19.14 5.62 16.77
CA HIS A 306 -18.16 5.90 15.72
C HIS A 306 -18.42 5.05 14.46
N TRP A 307 -18.03 5.62 13.32
CA TRP A 307 -17.76 4.87 12.10
C TRP A 307 -16.30 4.44 12.08
N ILE A 308 -16.09 3.16 11.79
CA ILE A 308 -14.75 2.61 11.56
C ILE A 308 -14.66 2.24 10.10
N THR A 309 -13.73 2.88 9.37
CA THR A 309 -13.42 2.56 7.98
C THR A 309 -12.02 2.00 7.91
N VAL A 310 -11.87 0.76 7.45
CA VAL A 310 -10.59 0.09 7.21
C VAL A 310 -10.37 -0.02 5.71
N MET A 311 -9.21 0.39 5.23
CA MET A 311 -8.86 0.40 3.81
C MET A 311 -7.43 -0.07 3.58
N GLY A 312 -7.17 -0.80 2.50
CA GLY A 312 -5.81 -1.16 2.13
C GLY A 312 -5.74 -2.17 0.99
N ASP A 313 -4.53 -2.36 0.45
CA ASP A 313 -4.23 -3.32 -0.62
C ASP A 313 -3.99 -4.72 -0.02
N VAL A 314 -5.04 -5.26 0.61
CA VAL A 314 -5.02 -6.52 1.35
C VAL A 314 -6.30 -7.35 1.09
N PRO A 315 -6.27 -8.67 1.31
CA PRO A 315 -7.46 -9.52 1.27
C PRO A 315 -8.61 -9.01 2.16
N PRO A 316 -9.88 -9.22 1.79
CA PRO A 316 -11.03 -8.82 2.61
C PRO A 316 -11.01 -9.35 4.04
N LEU A 317 -10.47 -10.57 4.25
CA LEU A 317 -10.32 -11.16 5.59
C LEU A 317 -9.41 -10.31 6.49
N THR A 318 -8.42 -9.63 5.92
CA THR A 318 -7.47 -8.78 6.65
C THR A 318 -8.16 -7.52 7.14
N LEU A 319 -8.96 -6.88 6.27
CA LEU A 319 -9.75 -5.71 6.67
C LEU A 319 -10.70 -6.05 7.81
N LYS A 320 -11.35 -7.22 7.74
CA LYS A 320 -12.22 -7.72 8.80
C LYS A 320 -11.45 -7.93 10.10
N ALA A 321 -10.28 -8.56 10.06
CA ALA A 321 -9.46 -8.77 11.25
C ALA A 321 -9.05 -7.45 11.93
N PHE A 322 -8.63 -6.44 11.16
CA PHE A 322 -8.32 -5.11 11.70
C PHE A 322 -9.57 -4.46 12.32
N ALA A 323 -10.71 -4.52 11.62
CA ALA A 323 -11.94 -3.90 12.09
C ALA A 323 -12.49 -4.58 13.35
N GLU A 324 -12.32 -5.90 13.48
CA GLU A 324 -12.71 -6.68 14.66
C GLU A 324 -11.78 -6.40 15.84
N ALA A 325 -10.47 -6.40 15.63
CA ALA A 325 -9.46 -6.20 16.66
C ALA A 325 -9.43 -4.77 17.24
N LEU A 326 -9.91 -3.76 16.51
CA LEU A 326 -9.88 -2.37 16.96
C LEU A 326 -10.92 -2.10 18.06
N GLN A 327 -10.49 -1.88 19.28
CA GLN A 327 -11.36 -1.57 20.41
C GLN A 327 -11.12 -0.18 20.99
N ARG A 328 -12.18 0.38 21.59
CA ARG A 328 -12.09 1.60 22.38
C ARG A 328 -11.73 1.24 23.82
N ARG A 329 -10.61 1.76 24.34
CA ARG A 329 -10.32 1.71 25.78
C ARG A 329 -11.39 2.49 26.53
N ARG A 330 -11.90 1.90 27.61
CA ARG A 330 -12.82 2.54 28.53
C ARG A 330 -12.15 3.69 29.28
#